data_AF-A0A3C0IT29-F1
#
_entry.id   AF-A0A3C0IT29-F1
#
_cell.length_a   1.000
_cell.length_b   1.000
_cell.length_c   1.000
_cell.angle_alpha   90.00
_cell.angle_beta   90.00
_cell.angle_gamma   90.00
#
_symmetry.space_group_name_H-M   'P 1'
#
loop_
_entity.id
_entity.type
_entity.pdbx_description
1 polymer ?
#
loop_
_entity_poly.entity_id
_entity_poly.type
_entity_poly.pdbx_seq_one_letter_code
_entity_poly.pdbx_strand_id
1 'polypeptide(L)' 'ELYEIIAHHTGQTIEQIEKDSDRDYWMTGEEAKAYGLVDEVLLVNPRKLNRI' A
#
# COMPACT_ATOMS: atom_id res chain seq x y z
N GLU A 1 -7.26 -17.27 -0.69
CA GLU A 1 -8.19 -16.13 -0.77
C GLU A 1 -7.57 -14.79 -0.38
N LEU A 2 -7.29 -14.48 0.90
CA LEU A 2 -6.78 -13.13 1.27
C LEU A 2 -5.42 -12.79 0.64
N TYR A 3 -4.45 -13.70 0.69
CA TYR A 3 -3.12 -13.45 0.11
C TYR A 3 -3.15 -13.32 -1.42
N GLU A 4 -4.06 -14.03 -2.09
CA GLU A 4 -4.24 -13.93 -3.55
C GLU A 4 -4.80 -12.56 -3.94
N ILE A 5 -5.75 -12.03 -3.16
CA ILE A 5 -6.30 -10.69 -3.38
C ILE A 5 -5.21 -9.63 -3.21
N ILE A 6 -4.46 -9.71 -2.11
CA ILE A 6 -3.38 -8.74 -1.84
C ILE A 6 -2.33 -8.82 -2.95
N ALA A 7 -1.84 -10.03 -3.27
CA ALA A 7 -0.87 -10.25 -4.35
C ALA A 7 -1.35 -9.70 -5.70
N HIS A 8 -2.62 -9.94 -6.06
CA HIS A 8 -3.21 -9.42 -7.30
C HIS A 8 -3.21 -7.90 -7.37
N HIS A 9 -3.56 -7.21 -6.28
CA HIS A 9 -3.66 -5.75 -6.28
C HIS A 9 -2.33 -5.03 -6.06
N THR A 10 -1.39 -5.63 -5.32
CA THR A 10 -0.06 -5.05 -5.09
C THR A 10 0.94 -5.39 -6.18
N GLY A 11 0.69 -6.45 -6.95
CA GLY A 11 1.65 -7.00 -7.90
C GLY A 11 2.77 -7.83 -7.25
N GLN A 12 2.68 -8.08 -5.93
CA GLN A 12 3.61 -8.93 -5.22
C GLN A 12 3.30 -10.41 -5.41
N THR A 13 4.26 -11.28 -5.16
CA THR A 13 4.02 -12.73 -5.16
C THR A 13 3.31 -13.16 -3.87
N ILE A 14 2.59 -14.28 -3.93
CA ILE A 14 1.89 -14.83 -2.76
C ILE A 14 2.89 -15.15 -1.64
N GLU A 15 4.08 -15.65 -1.97
CA GLU A 15 5.14 -15.97 -0.99
C GLU A 15 5.64 -14.72 -0.27
N GLN A 16 5.73 -13.59 -0.97
CA GLN A 16 6.13 -12.32 -0.36
C GLN A 16 5.04 -11.81 0.58
N ILE A 17 3.77 -11.86 0.17
CA ILE A 17 2.64 -11.49 1.02
C ILE A 17 2.56 -12.37 2.26
N GLU A 18 2.73 -13.69 2.12
CA GLU A 18 2.73 -14.64 3.24
C GLU A 18 3.84 -14.31 4.24
N LYS A 19 5.06 -14.09 3.75
CA LYS A 19 6.21 -13.74 4.60
C LYS A 19 6.00 -12.43 5.34
N ASP A 20 5.49 -11.41 4.65
CA ASP A 20 5.26 -10.08 5.24
C ASP A 20 4.04 -10.06 6.16
N SER A 21 3.14 -11.04 6.02
CA SER A 21 1.95 -11.21 6.88
C SER A 21 2.17 -12.18 8.06
N ASP A 22 3.33 -12.85 8.16
CA ASP A 22 3.62 -13.73 9.30
C ASP A 22 3.64 -12.93 10.62
N ARG A 23 4.04 -11.65 10.58
CA ARG A 23 3.98 -10.72 11.72
C ARG A 23 3.56 -9.33 11.24
N ASP A 24 3.22 -8.47 12.21
CA ASP A 24 2.92 -7.08 11.92
C ASP A 24 4.08 -6.40 11.20
N TYR A 25 3.86 -6.06 9.93
CA TYR A 25 4.81 -5.33 9.10
C TYR A 25 4.32 -3.91 8.84
N TRP A 26 4.90 -2.96 9.56
CA TRP A 26 4.54 -1.55 9.49
C TRP A 26 5.28 -0.87 8.35
N MET A 27 4.55 -0.07 7.56
CA MET A 27 5.09 0.69 6.44
C MET A 27 4.77 2.18 6.59
N THR A 28 5.70 3.02 6.16
CA THR A 28 5.44 4.42 5.85
C THR A 28 4.58 4.53 4.57
N GLY A 29 4.02 5.71 4.31
CA GLY A 29 3.24 5.93 3.08
C GLY A 29 4.06 5.69 1.81
N GLU A 30 5.32 6.11 1.79
CA GLU A 30 6.26 5.89 0.66
C GLU A 30 6.51 4.40 0.42
N GLU A 31 6.74 3.63 1.49
CA GLU A 31 6.94 2.19 1.42
C GLU A 31 5.68 1.47 0.94
N ALA A 32 4.50 1.83 1.47
CA ALA A 32 3.23 1.25 1.03
C ALA A 32 2.95 1.52 -0.45
N LYS A 33 3.32 2.71 -0.95
CA LYS A 33 3.23 3.05 -2.37
C LYS A 33 4.19 2.20 -3.21
N ALA A 34 5.45 2.11 -2.80
CA ALA A 34 6.44 1.30 -3.49
C ALA A 34 6.07 -0.19 -3.49
N TYR A 35 5.41 -0.65 -2.43
CA TYR A 35 4.91 -2.02 -2.30
C TYR A 35 3.69 -2.32 -3.19
N GLY A 36 2.97 -1.29 -3.64
CA GLY A 36 1.76 -1.40 -4.46
C GLY A 36 0.45 -1.43 -3.65
N LEU A 37 0.48 -1.11 -2.35
CA LEU A 37 -0.73 -1.06 -1.52
C LEU A 37 -1.58 0.19 -1.76
N VAL A 38 -0.95 1.28 -2.21
CA VAL A 38 -1.59 2.56 -2.51
C VAL A 38 -0.95 3.22 -3.73
N ASP A 39 -1.70 4.02 -4.48
CA ASP A 39 -1.19 4.65 -5.71
C ASP A 39 -0.41 5.94 -5.43
N GLU A 40 -0.85 6.75 -4.47
CA GLU A 40 -0.28 8.06 -4.18
C GLU A 40 -0.33 8.43 -2.69
N VAL A 41 0.70 9.15 -2.23
CA VAL A 41 0.77 9.73 -0.89
C VAL A 41 0.59 11.24 -0.99
N LEU A 42 -0.51 11.74 -0.46
CA LEU A 42 -0.83 13.17 -0.49
C LEU A 42 -0.21 13.88 0.71
N LEU A 43 0.55 14.95 0.46
CA LEU A 43 1.13 15.79 1.53
C LEU A 43 0.11 16.76 2.13
N VAL A 44 -0.86 17.19 1.33
CA VAL A 44 -1.90 18.14 1.73
C VAL A 44 -3.23 17.71 1.13
N ASN A 45 -4.33 18.10 1.79
CA ASN A 45 -5.65 17.82 1.27
C ASN A 45 -5.93 18.69 0.02
N PRO A 46 -6.12 18.10 -1.17
CA PRO A 46 -6.28 18.86 -2.42
C PRO A 46 -7.54 19.74 -2.41
N ARG A 47 -8.60 19.36 -1.68
CA ARG A 47 -9.82 20.18 -1.55
C ARG A 47 -9.60 21.50 -0.81
N LYS A 48 -8.54 21.59 0.02
CA LYS A 48 -8.18 22.84 0.71
C LYS A 48 -7.44 23.80 -0.21
N LEU A 49 -6.69 23.29 -1.18
CA LEU A 49 -5.92 24.10 -2.13
C LEU A 49 -6.85 24.86 -3.10
N ASN A 50 -7.93 24.20 -3.54
CA ASN A 50 -8.90 24.76 -4.50
C ASN A 50 -9.88 25.80 -3.91
N ARG A 51 -9.75 26.15 -2.62
CA ARG A 51 -10.60 27.14 -1.93
C ARG A 51 -9.91 28.51 -1.74
N ILE A 52 -8.67 28.63 -2.21
CA ILE A 52 -7.85 29.85 -2.19
C ILE A 52 -7.87 30.44 -3.60
#